data_AF-A0A353NMR5-F1
#
_entry.id   AF-A0A353NMR5-F1
#
_cell.length_a   1.000
_cell.length_b   1.000
_cell.length_c   1.000
_cell.angle_alpha   90.00
_cell.angle_beta   90.00
_cell.angle_gamma   90.00
#
_symmetry.space_group_name_H-M   'P 1'
#
loop_
_entity.id
_entity.type
_entity.pdbx_description
1 polymer ?
#
loop_
_entity_poly.entity_id
_entity_poly.type
_entity_poly.pdbx_seq_one_letter_code
_entity_poly.pdbx_strand_id
1 'polypeptide(L)'
;MSTLNTSLPSILSSIKQEIDPEESQKFRDSIVSSIYSCAESIAGKVAHHEVMRRSEFDQKIDNIVTSRLLGIPIMLSLLGIILWLTITGANYPSQMLSYGLFWIEGQLTLLFMMISAPDWLHGILVLGMYRSLAWVISVMLPPMAIFFPLFTLLEDLGYLPRVAFNLDRFFKKACAHGKQALTMCMGF
;
A
#
# COMPACT_ATOMS: atom_id res chain seq x y z
N MET A 1 -1.93 12.54 71.53
CA MET A 1 -2.37 12.62 70.11
C MET A 1 -1.21 12.26 69.17
N SER A 2 -0.59 11.08 69.32
CA SER A 2 0.61 10.67 68.53
C SER A 2 0.90 9.15 68.53
N THR A 3 -0.04 8.28 68.94
CA THR A 3 0.24 6.84 69.14
C THR A 3 -0.57 5.90 68.25
N LEU A 4 -1.42 6.41 67.35
CA LEU A 4 -2.29 5.60 66.49
C LEU A 4 -1.76 5.39 65.06
N ASN A 5 -0.59 5.92 64.69
CA ASN A 5 -0.08 5.87 63.31
C ASN A 5 1.01 4.80 63.06
N THR A 6 1.53 4.16 64.12
CA THR A 6 2.60 3.15 64.02
C THR A 6 2.08 1.72 63.88
N SER A 7 0.78 1.48 64.07
CA SER A 7 0.13 0.16 63.99
C SER A 7 -0.41 -0.18 62.59
N LEU A 8 -0.76 0.81 61.76
CA LEU A 8 -1.17 0.59 60.37
C LEU A 8 -0.06 -0.01 59.47
N PRO A 9 1.19 0.50 59.48
CA PRO A 9 2.25 -0.06 58.64
C PRO A 9 2.72 -1.46 59.09
N SER A 10 2.63 -1.78 60.38
CA SER A 10 3.00 -3.12 60.90
C SER A 10 1.92 -4.17 60.61
N ILE A 11 0.64 -3.77 60.57
CA ILE A 11 -0.45 -4.65 60.11
C ILE A 11 -0.34 -4.87 58.59
N LEU A 12 0.00 -3.84 57.81
CA LEU A 12 0.23 -3.95 56.36
C LEU A 12 1.41 -4.86 56.01
N SER A 13 2.51 -4.81 56.77
CA SER A 13 3.65 -5.72 56.56
C SER A 13 3.32 -7.16 56.93
N SER A 14 2.49 -7.38 57.96
CA SER A 14 2.07 -8.71 58.39
C SER A 14 1.12 -9.37 57.37
N ILE A 15 0.20 -8.59 56.79
CA ILE A 15 -0.69 -9.06 55.73
C ILE A 15 0.09 -9.38 54.45
N LYS A 16 1.13 -8.60 54.13
CA LYS A 16 1.97 -8.85 52.94
C LYS A 16 2.84 -10.11 53.05
N GLN A 17 3.04 -10.63 54.26
CA GLN A 17 3.86 -11.80 54.53
C GLN A 17 3.05 -13.12 54.53
N GLU A 18 1.73 -13.03 54.66
CA GLU A 18 0.80 -14.18 54.67
C GLU A 18 0.15 -14.45 53.30
N ILE A 19 0.34 -13.59 52.30
CA ILE A 19 -0.29 -13.74 50.98
C ILE A 19 0.68 -14.44 50.03
N ASP A 20 0.35 -15.69 49.69
CA ASP A 20 1.03 -16.49 48.67
C ASP A 20 1.12 -15.72 47.34
N PRO A 21 2.25 -15.77 46.60
CA PRO A 21 2.38 -15.13 45.29
C PRO A 21 1.30 -15.58 44.29
N GLU A 22 0.74 -16.78 44.46
CA GLU A 22 -0.40 -17.27 43.68
C GLU A 22 -1.72 -16.55 43.99
N GLU A 23 -1.98 -16.17 45.25
CA GLU A 23 -3.18 -15.40 45.61
C GLU A 23 -3.10 -13.97 45.08
N SER A 24 -1.92 -13.34 45.12
CA SER A 24 -1.71 -12.02 44.54
C SER A 24 -1.91 -12.00 43.02
N GLN A 25 -1.50 -13.08 42.33
CA GLN A 25 -1.73 -13.28 40.91
C GLN A 25 -3.23 -13.48 40.60
N LYS A 26 -3.92 -14.34 41.35
CA LYS A 26 -5.38 -14.56 41.21
C LYS A 26 -6.18 -13.29 41.45
N PHE A 27 -5.79 -12.47 42.43
CA PHE A 27 -6.43 -11.20 42.71
C PHE A 27 -6.24 -10.20 41.56
N ARG A 28 -5.03 -10.12 40.99
CA ARG A 28 -4.77 -9.32 39.78
C ARG A 28 -5.59 -9.80 38.59
N ASP A 29 -5.64 -11.10 38.34
CA ASP A 29 -6.39 -11.67 37.22
C ASP A 29 -7.91 -11.44 37.38
N SER A 30 -8.42 -11.50 38.61
CA SER A 30 -9.83 -11.18 38.92
C SER A 30 -10.16 -9.71 38.71
N ILE A 31 -9.24 -8.80 39.03
CA ILE A 31 -9.40 -7.36 38.76
C ILE A 31 -9.41 -7.11 37.25
N VAL A 32 -8.46 -7.69 36.52
CA VAL A 32 -8.37 -7.54 35.06
C VAL A 32 -9.63 -8.11 34.39
N SER A 33 -10.06 -9.30 34.78
CA SER A 33 -11.30 -9.90 34.27
C SER A 33 -12.51 -8.99 34.53
N SER A 34 -12.61 -8.40 35.71
CA SER A 34 -13.72 -7.52 36.07
C SER A 34 -13.73 -6.22 35.26
N ILE A 35 -12.54 -5.64 34.99
CA ILE A 35 -12.39 -4.45 34.14
C ILE A 35 -12.80 -4.78 32.70
N TYR A 36 -12.34 -5.91 32.15
CA TYR A 36 -12.71 -6.35 30.81
C TYR A 36 -14.22 -6.63 30.70
N SER A 37 -14.81 -7.34 31.65
CA SER A 37 -16.27 -7.59 31.66
C SER A 37 -17.09 -6.31 31.79
N CYS A 38 -16.62 -5.32 32.55
CA CYS A 38 -17.28 -4.01 32.65
C CYS A 38 -17.17 -3.25 31.32
N ALA A 39 -15.98 -3.21 30.72
CA ALA A 39 -15.76 -2.60 29.42
C ALA A 39 -16.60 -3.26 28.33
N GLU A 40 -16.73 -4.59 28.34
CA GLU A 40 -17.56 -5.35 27.40
C GLU A 40 -19.05 -5.11 27.61
N SER A 41 -19.52 -4.98 28.87
CA SER A 41 -20.91 -4.62 29.15
C SER A 41 -21.26 -3.21 28.69
N ILE A 42 -20.34 -2.25 28.85
CA ILE A 42 -20.51 -0.87 28.36
C ILE A 42 -20.47 -0.86 26.83
N ALA A 43 -19.50 -1.54 26.23
CA ALA A 43 -19.38 -1.66 24.78
C ALA A 43 -20.63 -2.31 24.18
N GLY A 44 -21.16 -3.39 24.77
CA GLY A 44 -22.37 -4.06 24.28
C GLY A 44 -23.66 -3.22 24.40
N LYS A 45 -23.70 -2.25 25.34
CA LYS A 45 -24.84 -1.33 25.51
C LYS A 45 -24.79 -0.13 24.57
N VAL A 46 -23.61 0.27 24.11
CA VAL A 46 -23.41 1.49 23.31
C VAL A 46 -23.09 1.15 21.85
N ALA A 47 -22.36 0.08 21.60
CA ALA A 47 -22.06 -0.42 20.28
C ALA A 47 -23.21 -1.32 19.81
N HIS A 48 -24.25 -0.70 19.27
CA HIS A 48 -25.16 -1.39 18.37
C HIS A 48 -24.36 -1.76 17.11
N HIS A 49 -23.90 -3.01 17.03
CA HIS A 49 -23.62 -3.62 15.74
C HIS A 49 -24.97 -3.81 15.06
N GLU A 50 -25.37 -2.83 14.25
CA GLU A 50 -26.23 -3.16 13.13
C GLU A 50 -25.48 -4.25 12.37
N VAL A 51 -25.97 -5.48 12.48
CA VAL A 51 -25.64 -6.52 11.52
C VAL A 51 -26.30 -6.06 10.23
N MET A 52 -25.69 -5.06 9.58
CA MET A 52 -25.91 -4.76 8.18
C MET A 52 -25.65 -6.09 7.51
N ARG A 53 -26.73 -6.72 7.06
CA ARG A 53 -26.74 -7.95 6.29
C ARG A 53 -25.89 -7.70 5.06
N ARG A 54 -24.59 -7.89 5.22
CA ARG A 54 -23.58 -7.71 4.20
C ARG A 54 -24.01 -8.63 3.07
N SER A 55 -24.24 -8.03 1.91
CA SER A 55 -24.71 -8.75 0.71
C SER A 55 -23.92 -10.04 0.56
N GLU A 56 -24.56 -11.17 0.26
CA GLU A 56 -23.86 -12.46 0.12
C GLU A 56 -22.75 -12.42 -0.95
N PHE A 57 -22.80 -11.41 -1.84
CA PHE A 57 -21.71 -11.06 -2.75
C PHE A 57 -20.46 -10.53 -2.02
N ASP A 58 -20.60 -9.64 -1.05
CA ASP A 58 -19.48 -9.13 -0.24
C ASP A 58 -18.86 -10.27 0.59
N GLN A 59 -19.67 -11.19 1.15
CA GLN A 59 -19.15 -12.35 1.88
C GLN A 59 -18.44 -13.35 0.98
N LYS A 60 -18.90 -13.57 -0.26
CA LYS A 60 -18.21 -14.43 -1.24
C LYS A 60 -16.89 -13.82 -1.72
N ILE A 61 -16.87 -12.51 -1.95
CA ILE A 61 -15.64 -11.78 -2.31
C ILE A 61 -14.67 -11.82 -1.13
N ASP A 62 -15.14 -11.57 0.10
CA ASP A 62 -14.28 -11.71 1.28
C ASP A 62 -13.76 -13.14 1.44
N ASN A 63 -14.55 -14.19 1.19
CA ASN A 63 -14.06 -15.57 1.31
C ASN A 63 -13.00 -15.93 0.23
N ILE A 64 -13.14 -15.41 -0.98
CA ILE A 64 -12.16 -15.63 -2.06
C ILE A 64 -10.88 -14.82 -1.83
N VAL A 65 -11.01 -13.60 -1.29
CA VAL A 65 -9.90 -12.70 -0.93
C VAL A 65 -9.18 -13.16 0.36
N THR A 66 -9.90 -13.82 1.28
CA THR A 66 -9.38 -14.18 2.61
C THR A 66 -8.82 -15.61 2.67
N SER A 67 -8.96 -16.43 1.62
CA SER A 67 -8.35 -17.75 1.65
C SER A 67 -6.82 -17.63 1.67
N ARG A 68 -6.19 -18.20 2.70
CA ARG A 68 -4.75 -18.07 3.00
C ARG A 68 -3.83 -18.57 1.87
N LEU A 69 -4.35 -19.43 0.99
CA LEU A 69 -3.62 -20.00 -0.15
C LEU A 69 -3.92 -19.27 -1.47
N LEU A 70 -5.16 -18.86 -1.74
CA LEU A 70 -5.52 -18.13 -2.97
C LEU A 70 -5.29 -16.62 -2.87
N GLY A 71 -5.12 -16.07 -1.67
CA GLY A 71 -4.83 -14.65 -1.49
C GLY A 71 -3.57 -14.21 -2.24
N ILE A 72 -2.53 -15.04 -2.26
CA ILE A 72 -1.26 -14.76 -2.96
C ILE A 72 -1.44 -14.67 -4.48
N PRO A 73 -1.98 -15.70 -5.17
CA PRO A 73 -2.19 -15.62 -6.62
C PRO A 73 -3.24 -14.59 -7.02
N ILE A 74 -4.30 -14.38 -6.24
CA ILE A 74 -5.31 -13.36 -6.52
C ILE A 74 -4.69 -11.96 -6.42
N MET A 75 -3.88 -11.70 -5.40
CA MET A 75 -3.15 -10.45 -5.32
C MET A 75 -2.23 -10.29 -6.54
N LEU A 76 -1.36 -11.25 -6.82
CA LEU A 76 -0.41 -11.12 -7.93
C LEU A 76 -1.11 -10.99 -9.30
N SER A 77 -2.25 -11.67 -9.49
CA SER A 77 -3.10 -11.52 -10.67
C SER A 77 -3.71 -10.13 -10.77
N LEU A 78 -4.14 -9.51 -9.66
CA LEU A 78 -4.66 -8.14 -9.67
C LEU A 78 -3.60 -7.14 -10.16
N LEU A 79 -2.36 -7.27 -9.64
CA LEU A 79 -1.23 -6.46 -10.10
C LEU A 79 -0.95 -6.68 -11.60
N GLY A 80 -1.00 -7.94 -12.06
CA GLY A 80 -0.87 -8.29 -13.47
C GLY A 80 -1.97 -7.68 -14.34
N ILE A 81 -3.23 -7.70 -13.89
CA ILE A 81 -4.36 -7.07 -14.58
C ILE A 81 -4.14 -5.57 -14.71
N ILE A 82 -3.65 -4.91 -13.65
CA ILE A 82 -3.38 -3.48 -13.67
C ILE A 82 -2.27 -3.15 -14.65
N LEU A 83 -1.16 -3.89 -14.64
CA LEU A 83 -0.08 -3.72 -15.62
C LEU A 83 -0.58 -3.94 -17.05
N TRP A 84 -1.37 -4.98 -17.26
CA TRP A 84 -1.99 -5.26 -18.56
C TRP A 84 -2.90 -4.12 -19.03
N LEU A 85 -3.73 -3.61 -18.11
CA LEU A 85 -4.63 -2.49 -18.35
C LEU A 85 -3.86 -1.20 -18.62
N THR A 86 -2.77 -0.94 -17.90
CA THR A 86 -1.89 0.19 -18.14
C THR A 86 -1.25 0.10 -19.53
N ILE A 87 -0.69 -1.05 -19.92
CA ILE A 87 -0.03 -1.20 -21.23
C ILE A 87 -1.04 -1.08 -22.37
N THR A 88 -2.15 -1.82 -22.28
CA THR A 88 -3.19 -1.83 -23.31
C THR A 88 -3.88 -0.47 -23.39
N GLY A 89 -4.21 0.10 -22.23
CA GLY A 89 -4.86 1.40 -22.11
C GLY A 89 -3.97 2.56 -22.53
N ALA A 90 -2.65 2.47 -22.33
CA ALA A 90 -1.70 3.51 -22.73
C ALA A 90 -1.40 3.51 -24.24
N ASN A 91 -1.60 2.38 -24.94
CA ASN A 91 -1.30 2.29 -26.36
C ASN A 91 -2.16 3.28 -27.18
N TYR A 92 -3.45 3.42 -26.85
CA TYR A 92 -4.36 4.36 -27.52
C TYR A 92 -3.95 5.85 -27.36
N PRO A 93 -3.79 6.40 -26.14
CA PRO A 93 -3.33 7.77 -25.94
C PRO A 93 -1.89 7.97 -26.44
N SER A 94 -1.02 6.95 -26.38
CA SER A 94 0.32 7.01 -26.97
C SER A 94 0.28 7.27 -28.47
N GLN A 95 -0.54 6.52 -29.21
CA GLN A 95 -0.71 6.70 -30.65
C GLN A 95 -1.31 8.07 -30.98
N MET A 96 -2.32 8.52 -30.23
CA MET A 96 -2.90 9.86 -30.44
C MET A 96 -1.87 10.97 -30.21
N LEU A 97 -1.08 10.87 -29.12
CA LEU A 97 -0.05 11.84 -28.79
C LEU A 97 1.08 11.83 -29.84
N SER A 98 1.45 10.64 -30.31
CA SER A 98 2.42 10.44 -31.38
C SER A 98 1.99 11.18 -32.65
N TYR A 99 0.76 10.93 -33.12
CA TYR A 99 0.22 11.56 -34.31
C TYR A 99 0.20 13.09 -34.19
N GLY A 100 -0.23 13.62 -33.04
CA GLY A 100 -0.24 15.05 -32.78
C GLY A 100 1.15 15.69 -32.78
N LEU A 101 2.12 15.06 -32.14
CA LEU A 101 3.50 15.57 -32.06
C LEU A 101 4.21 15.49 -33.41
N PHE A 102 4.06 14.39 -34.14
CA PHE A 102 4.64 14.24 -35.48
C PHE A 102 3.97 15.15 -36.52
N TRP A 103 2.69 15.47 -36.36
CA TRP A 103 2.03 16.49 -37.16
C TRP A 103 2.69 17.87 -36.97
N ILE A 104 2.99 18.23 -35.71
CA ILE A 104 3.69 19.49 -35.39
C ILE A 104 5.12 19.47 -35.94
N GLU A 105 5.84 18.34 -35.89
CA GLU A 105 7.15 18.18 -36.53
C GLU A 105 7.10 18.52 -38.03
N GLY A 106 6.08 18.03 -38.73
CA GLY A 106 5.86 18.30 -40.15
C GLY A 106 5.64 19.79 -40.43
N GLN A 107 4.84 20.48 -39.61
CA GLN A 107 4.63 21.93 -39.74
C GLN A 107 5.91 22.73 -39.44
N LEU A 108 6.66 22.33 -38.41
CA LEU A 108 7.95 22.94 -38.07
C LEU A 108 8.95 22.81 -39.23
N THR A 109 8.97 21.65 -39.86
CA THR A 109 9.82 21.38 -41.03
C THR A 109 9.45 22.25 -42.23
N LEU A 110 8.16 22.43 -42.50
CA LEU A 110 7.69 23.34 -43.56
C LEU A 110 8.05 24.80 -43.28
N LEU A 111 7.94 25.26 -42.03
CA LEU A 111 8.33 26.62 -41.65
C LEU A 111 9.84 26.85 -41.82
N PHE A 112 10.67 25.89 -41.41
CA PHE A 112 12.12 25.98 -41.61
C PHE A 112 12.51 25.98 -43.09
N MET A 113 11.81 25.23 -43.93
CA MET A 113 11.98 25.28 -45.39
C MET A 113 11.55 26.63 -45.98
N MET A 114 10.43 27.22 -45.53
CA MET A 114 9.99 28.54 -46.00
C MET A 114 10.96 29.67 -45.65
N ILE A 115 11.64 29.56 -44.50
CA ILE A 115 12.63 30.55 -44.05
C ILE A 115 14.00 30.34 -44.73
N SER A 116 14.15 29.30 -45.57
CA SER A 116 15.45 28.90 -46.16
C SER A 116 16.52 28.70 -45.09
N ALA A 117 16.16 28.06 -43.98
CA ALA A 117 17.10 27.78 -42.90
C ALA A 117 18.18 26.76 -43.36
N PRO A 118 19.42 26.83 -42.84
CA PRO A 118 20.47 25.88 -43.18
C PRO A 118 20.11 24.45 -42.77
N ASP A 119 20.40 23.46 -43.63
CA ASP A 119 20.07 22.05 -43.41
C ASP A 119 20.62 21.49 -42.08
N TRP A 120 21.80 21.95 -41.67
CA TRP A 120 22.43 21.52 -40.41
C TRP A 120 21.63 21.97 -39.17
N LEU A 121 21.00 23.15 -39.23
CA LEU A 121 20.20 23.69 -38.13
C LEU A 121 18.86 22.95 -38.02
N HIS A 122 18.20 22.69 -39.15
CA HIS A 122 16.97 21.88 -39.20
C HIS A 122 17.22 20.46 -38.70
N GLY A 123 18.31 19.82 -39.14
CA GLY A 123 18.67 18.46 -38.75
C GLY A 123 18.88 18.30 -37.24
N ILE A 124 19.56 19.25 -36.59
CA ILE A 124 19.81 19.17 -35.15
C ILE A 124 18.56 19.50 -34.33
N LEU A 125 17.87 20.61 -34.64
CA LEU A 125 16.73 21.04 -33.82
C LEU A 125 15.49 20.17 -34.05
N VAL A 126 15.13 19.92 -35.30
CA VAL A 126 13.85 19.28 -35.64
C VAL A 126 14.00 17.76 -35.64
N LEU A 127 14.91 17.23 -36.46
CA LEU A 127 15.09 15.78 -36.59
C LEU A 127 15.85 15.16 -35.39
N GLY A 128 16.67 15.95 -34.71
CA GLY A 128 17.41 15.54 -33.51
C GLY A 128 16.60 15.78 -32.24
N MET A 129 16.59 17.02 -31.76
CA MET A 129 16.03 17.37 -30.45
C MET A 129 14.52 17.16 -30.39
N TYR A 130 13.75 17.78 -31.31
CA TYR A 130 12.29 17.73 -31.26
C TYR A 130 11.78 16.31 -31.45
N ARG A 131 12.23 15.61 -32.49
CA ARG A 131 11.81 14.23 -32.77
C ARG A 131 12.10 13.27 -31.62
N SER A 132 13.28 13.38 -30.99
CA SER A 132 13.64 12.55 -29.85
C SER A 132 12.75 12.84 -28.64
N LEU A 133 12.49 14.13 -28.37
CA LEU A 133 11.64 14.57 -27.27
C LEU A 133 10.18 14.14 -27.49
N ALA A 134 9.67 14.30 -28.71
CA ALA A 134 8.34 13.86 -29.12
C ALA A 134 8.18 12.35 -28.93
N TRP A 135 9.17 11.56 -29.32
CA TRP A 135 9.16 10.12 -29.13
C TRP A 135 9.15 9.72 -27.65
N VAL A 136 10.04 10.29 -26.84
CA VAL A 136 10.09 10.00 -25.39
C VAL A 136 8.77 10.36 -24.72
N ILE A 137 8.21 11.54 -25.00
CA ILE A 137 6.92 11.95 -24.45
C ILE A 137 5.81 11.02 -24.91
N SER A 138 5.74 10.71 -26.20
CA SER A 138 4.69 9.85 -26.76
C SER A 138 4.69 8.44 -26.19
N VAL A 139 5.87 7.87 -25.91
CA VAL A 139 5.97 6.47 -25.46
C VAL A 139 5.93 6.35 -23.93
N MET A 140 6.54 7.28 -23.18
CA MET A 140 6.70 7.14 -21.72
C MET A 140 5.60 7.82 -20.90
N LEU A 141 5.04 8.94 -21.38
CA LEU A 141 4.05 9.71 -20.62
C LEU A 141 2.72 8.95 -20.43
N PRO A 142 2.13 8.33 -21.47
CA PRO A 142 0.80 7.73 -21.34
C PRO A 142 0.73 6.54 -20.36
N PRO A 143 1.69 5.59 -20.34
CA PRO A 143 1.71 4.53 -19.33
C PRO A 143 1.77 5.09 -17.91
N MET A 144 2.63 6.08 -17.65
CA MET A 144 2.77 6.69 -16.32
C MET A 144 1.50 7.43 -15.90
N ALA A 145 0.89 8.17 -16.82
CA ALA A 145 -0.34 8.92 -16.56
C ALA A 145 -1.52 8.02 -16.17
N ILE A 146 -1.58 6.78 -16.68
CA ILE A 146 -2.60 5.80 -16.30
C ILE A 146 -2.18 5.02 -15.07
N PHE A 147 -0.90 4.65 -14.96
CA PHE A 147 -0.38 3.85 -13.86
C PHE A 147 -0.55 4.54 -12.51
N PHE A 148 -0.22 5.83 -12.41
CA PHE A 148 -0.25 6.54 -11.13
C PHE A 148 -1.66 6.62 -10.50
N PRO A 149 -2.71 7.05 -11.21
CA PRO A 149 -4.07 7.05 -10.65
C PRO A 149 -4.54 5.65 -10.22
N LEU A 150 -4.27 4.62 -11.03
CA LEU A 150 -4.61 3.25 -10.67
C LEU A 150 -3.83 2.78 -9.43
N PHE A 151 -2.55 3.12 -9.35
CA PHE A 151 -1.69 2.79 -8.23
C PHE A 151 -2.12 3.48 -6.93
N THR A 152 -2.44 4.78 -6.99
CA THR A 152 -2.99 5.53 -5.84
C THR A 152 -4.33 4.95 -5.40
N LEU A 153 -5.21 4.58 -6.32
CA LEU A 153 -6.46 3.90 -5.97
C LEU A 153 -6.19 2.57 -5.24
N LEU A 154 -5.17 1.81 -5.67
CA LEU A 154 -4.74 0.60 -4.96
C LEU A 154 -4.16 0.87 -3.57
N GLU A 155 -3.43 1.98 -3.43
CA GLU A 155 -2.89 2.44 -2.15
C GLU A 155 -4.01 2.80 -1.19
N ASP A 156 -4.98 3.59 -1.64
CA ASP A 156 -6.15 4.03 -0.86
C ASP A 156 -7.02 2.85 -0.42
N LEU A 157 -7.13 1.80 -1.24
CA LEU A 157 -7.81 0.55 -0.88
C LEU A 157 -7.02 -0.31 0.13
N GLY A 158 -5.82 0.12 0.52
CA GLY A 158 -4.95 -0.63 1.43
C GLY A 158 -4.44 -1.94 0.84
N TYR A 159 -4.42 -2.07 -0.49
CA TYR A 159 -3.95 -3.27 -1.17
C TYR A 159 -2.42 -3.37 -1.15
N LEU A 160 -1.70 -2.24 -1.34
CA LEU A 160 -0.23 -2.22 -1.30
C LEU A 160 0.35 -2.70 0.05
N PRO A 161 -0.14 -2.26 1.24
CA PRO A 161 0.27 -2.82 2.52
C PRO A 161 0.09 -4.34 2.62
N ARG A 162 -1.01 -4.88 2.07
CA ARG A 162 -1.28 -6.32 2.07
C ARG A 162 -0.30 -7.08 1.18
N VAL A 163 0.05 -6.53 0.01
CA VAL A 163 1.05 -7.13 -0.90
C VAL A 163 2.42 -7.14 -0.24
N ALA A 164 2.83 -6.03 0.38
CA ALA A 164 4.12 -5.92 1.06
C ALA A 164 4.26 -6.95 2.18
N PHE A 165 3.22 -7.11 3.02
CA PHE A 165 3.21 -8.12 4.08
C PHE A 165 3.26 -9.56 3.53
N ASN A 166 2.58 -9.81 2.41
CA ASN A 166 2.59 -11.12 1.79
C ASN A 166 3.95 -11.46 1.16
N LEU A 167 4.60 -10.48 0.52
CA LEU A 167 5.97 -10.60 0.00
C LEU A 167 7.01 -10.79 1.12
N ASP A 168 6.82 -10.16 2.28
CA ASP A 168 7.70 -10.30 3.43
C ASP A 168 7.85 -11.76 3.89
N ARG A 169 6.76 -12.55 3.84
CA ARG A 169 6.82 -14.00 4.13
C ARG A 169 7.71 -14.77 3.16
N PHE A 170 7.72 -14.40 1.88
CA PHE A 170 8.59 -15.05 0.89
C PHE A 170 10.04 -14.64 1.08
N PHE A 171 10.31 -13.37 1.35
CA PHE A 171 11.67 -12.90 1.66
C PHE A 171 12.23 -13.56 2.93
N LYS A 172 11.38 -13.70 3.96
CA LYS A 172 11.75 -14.39 5.20
C LYS A 172 12.02 -15.88 4.97
N LYS A 173 11.24 -16.55 4.12
CA LYS A 173 11.50 -17.96 3.72
C LYS A 173 12.76 -18.12 2.88
N ALA A 174 13.09 -17.14 2.04
CA ALA A 174 14.29 -17.15 1.23
C ALA A 174 15.58 -16.85 2.04
N CYS A 175 15.48 -16.61 3.36
CA CYS A 175 16.59 -16.17 4.22
C CYS A 175 17.35 -14.94 3.66
N ALA A 176 16.72 -14.17 2.78
CA ALA A 176 17.31 -13.02 2.16
C ALA A 176 17.23 -11.84 3.14
N HIS A 177 18.39 -11.41 3.64
CA HIS A 177 18.46 -10.14 4.36
C HIS A 177 18.16 -9.03 3.34
N GLY A 178 17.33 -8.03 3.68
CA GLY A 178 16.89 -6.98 2.72
C GLY A 178 17.99 -6.29 1.89
N LYS A 179 19.26 -6.33 2.36
CA LYS A 179 20.45 -5.88 1.60
C LYS A 179 20.79 -6.73 0.37
N GLN A 180 20.48 -8.02 0.39
CA GLN A 180 20.75 -8.98 -0.71
C GLN A 180 19.64 -8.96 -1.78
N ALA A 181 18.39 -8.71 -1.38
CA ALA A 181 17.28 -8.56 -2.32
C ALA A 181 17.46 -7.31 -3.21
N LEU A 182 17.91 -6.20 -2.62
CA LEU A 182 18.15 -4.95 -3.34
C LEU A 182 19.28 -5.07 -4.39
N THR A 183 20.34 -5.82 -4.07
CA THR A 183 21.43 -6.11 -5.01
C THR A 183 21.00 -7.03 -6.15
N MET A 184 20.00 -7.90 -5.95
CA MET A 184 19.45 -8.74 -7.01
C MET A 184 18.53 -7.96 -7.97
N CYS A 185 17.72 -7.02 -7.45
CA CYS A 185 16.82 -6.20 -8.26
C CYS A 185 17.54 -5.13 -9.10
N MET A 186 18.69 -4.64 -8.65
CA MET A 186 19.51 -3.70 -9.43
C MET A 186 20.20 -4.35 -10.62
N GLY A 187 20.20 -5.69 -10.68
CA GLY A 187 20.87 -6.44 -11.74
C GLY A 187 22.38 -6.42 -11.57
N PHE A 188 22.99 -7.58 -11.84
CA PHE A 188 24.33 -7.60 -12.42
C PHE A 188 24.20 -7.29 -13.91
#